data_AF-A0A0Q9YCD4-F1
#
_entry.id   AF-A0A0Q9YCD4-F1
#
_cell.length_a   1.000
_cell.length_b   1.000
_cell.length_c   1.000
_cell.angle_alpha   90.00
_cell.angle_beta   90.00
_cell.angle_gamma   90.00
#
_symmetry.space_group_name_H-M   'P 1'
#
loop_
_entity.id
_entity.type
_entity.pdbx_description
1 polymer ?
#
loop_
_entity_poly.entity_id
_entity_poly.type
_entity_poly.pdbx_seq_one_letter_code
_entity_poly.pdbx_strand_id
1 'polypeptide(L)'
;MEIGDWLLDTKVTQNDVCYWIESDGTVPLGHTEGASGIALYLLYLYLATGDEKYLKIGISALEHDLSYLIETSPGFLGMPRGPLNTSGMKVLSPYWDQGSAGVGTTLVRFWKITGDQRYFEVIKSLSKDSFRQHTHLDSTLHFPDYSKDYRDLETF
;
A
#
# COMPACT_ATOMS: atom_id res chain seq x y z
N MET A 1 -8.64 -2.15 22.82
CA MET A 1 -7.42 -1.36 23.07
C MET A 1 -6.25 -2.25 23.45
N GLU A 2 -6.47 -3.31 24.23
CA GLU A 2 -5.43 -4.30 24.62
C GLU A 2 -4.52 -4.78 23.48
N ILE A 3 -5.07 -5.11 22.30
CA ILE A 3 -4.26 -5.49 21.12
C ILE A 3 -3.39 -4.33 20.62
N GLY A 4 -3.91 -3.10 20.63
CA GLY A 4 -3.16 -1.90 20.25
C GLY A 4 -2.00 -1.63 21.19
N ASP A 5 -2.23 -1.73 22.50
CA ASP A 5 -1.17 -1.58 23.49
C ASP A 5 -0.12 -2.69 23.38
N TRP A 6 -0.55 -3.94 23.16
CA TRP A 6 0.35 -5.06 22.90
C TRP A 6 1.22 -4.85 21.66
N LEU A 7 0.65 -4.33 20.56
CA LEU A 7 1.42 -3.98 19.36
C LEU A 7 2.46 -2.90 19.64
N LEU A 8 2.10 -1.91 20.47
CA LEU A 8 3.00 -0.85 20.90
C LEU A 8 4.17 -1.37 21.73
N ASP A 9 3.95 -2.37 22.57
CA ASP A 9 4.95 -2.98 23.45
C ASP A 9 5.88 -3.96 22.72
N THR A 10 5.37 -4.65 21.69
CA THR A 10 6.11 -5.70 20.96
C THR A 10 6.84 -5.20 19.71
N LYS A 11 6.66 -3.93 19.32
CA LYS A 11 7.34 -3.37 18.16
C LYS A 11 8.87 -3.41 18.32
N VAL A 12 9.56 -3.64 17.21
CA VAL A 12 10.98 -3.33 17.07
C VAL A 12 11.11 -1.89 16.61
N THR A 13 12.10 -1.16 17.11
CA THR A 13 12.39 0.22 16.68
C THR A 13 13.83 0.31 16.21
N GLN A 14 14.03 0.81 14.99
CA GLN A 14 15.34 0.99 14.37
C GLN A 14 15.29 2.22 13.47
N ASN A 15 16.29 3.11 13.56
CA ASN A 15 16.38 4.32 12.71
C ASN A 15 15.07 5.12 12.64
N ASP A 16 14.43 5.36 13.79
CA ASP A 16 13.17 6.11 13.95
C ASP A 16 11.92 5.49 13.29
N VAL A 17 12.04 4.31 12.70
CA VAL A 17 10.91 3.51 12.19
C VAL A 17 10.64 2.30 13.08
N CYS A 18 9.41 1.78 13.03
CA CYS A 18 9.04 0.58 13.77
C CYS A 18 8.42 -0.50 12.89
N TYR A 19 8.58 -1.75 13.30
CA TYR A 19 8.07 -2.93 12.60
C TYR A 19 7.91 -4.10 13.57
N TRP A 20 7.38 -5.21 13.06
CA TRP A 20 7.17 -6.44 13.83
C TRP A 20 7.89 -7.60 13.15
N ILE A 21 8.39 -8.52 13.96
CA ILE A 21 9.05 -9.75 13.53
C ILE A 21 8.06 -10.89 13.74
N GLU A 22 7.84 -11.67 12.70
CA GLU A 22 7.00 -12.86 12.74
C GLU A 22 7.66 -14.00 13.57
N SER A 23 6.85 -14.99 13.94
CA SER A 23 7.32 -16.11 14.77
C SER A 23 8.44 -16.95 14.13
N ASP A 24 8.53 -16.95 12.80
CA ASP A 24 9.60 -17.59 12.02
C ASP A 24 10.84 -16.69 11.85
N GLY A 25 10.85 -15.52 12.48
CA GLY A 25 11.92 -14.53 12.42
C GLY A 25 11.86 -13.62 11.19
N THR A 26 10.84 -13.74 10.34
CA THR A 26 10.72 -12.93 9.12
C THR A 26 10.19 -11.52 9.41
N VAL A 27 10.52 -10.56 8.52
CA VAL A 27 9.96 -9.21 8.57
C VAL A 27 9.17 -8.96 7.29
N PRO A 28 7.85 -9.22 7.30
CA PRO A 28 6.99 -8.98 6.15
C PRO A 28 6.85 -7.49 5.86
N LEU A 29 6.42 -7.22 4.63
CA LEU A 29 6.22 -5.89 4.10
C LEU A 29 4.82 -5.77 3.49
N GLY A 30 4.22 -4.59 3.55
CA GLY A 30 2.95 -4.31 2.88
C GLY A 30 1.73 -4.39 3.80
N HIS A 31 0.55 -4.39 3.17
CA HIS A 31 -0.71 -4.16 3.88
C HIS A 31 -1.26 -5.37 4.65
N THR A 32 -1.16 -6.59 4.12
CA THR A 32 -1.78 -7.75 4.78
C THR A 32 -0.92 -8.29 5.92
N GLU A 33 0.39 -8.33 5.71
CA GLU A 33 1.33 -8.98 6.64
C GLU A 33 2.35 -8.01 7.21
N GLY A 34 2.61 -6.88 6.55
CA GLY A 34 3.66 -5.93 6.94
C GLY A 34 3.20 -4.79 7.85
N ALA A 35 4.14 -3.88 8.12
CA ALA A 35 3.93 -2.76 9.02
C ALA A 35 2.83 -1.80 8.52
N SER A 36 2.56 -1.72 7.21
CA SER A 36 1.47 -0.91 6.65
C SER A 36 0.07 -1.38 7.07
N GLY A 37 -0.12 -2.67 7.32
CA GLY A 37 -1.38 -3.20 7.83
C GLY A 37 -1.63 -2.78 9.28
N ILE A 38 -0.60 -3.00 10.09
CA ILE A 38 -0.60 -2.61 11.51
C ILE A 38 -0.73 -1.09 11.65
N ALA A 39 -0.03 -0.31 10.83
CA ALA A 39 -0.14 1.14 10.77
C ALA A 39 -1.59 1.59 10.56
N LEU A 40 -2.30 0.93 9.64
CA LEU A 40 -3.69 1.26 9.37
C LEU A 40 -4.63 0.89 10.52
N TYR A 41 -4.39 -0.25 11.17
CA TYR A 41 -5.11 -0.60 12.39
C TYR A 41 -4.91 0.45 13.50
N LEU A 42 -3.67 0.87 13.74
CA LEU A 42 -3.33 1.89 14.74
C LEU A 42 -3.92 3.26 14.39
N LEU A 43 -3.98 3.64 13.11
CA LEU A 43 -4.68 4.83 12.67
C LEU A 43 -6.16 4.78 13.06
N TYR A 44 -6.83 3.65 12.89
CA TYR A 44 -8.23 3.51 13.30
C TYR A 44 -8.42 3.51 14.81
N LEU A 45 -7.47 2.97 15.58
CA LEU A 45 -7.50 3.12 17.03
C LEU A 45 -7.42 4.59 17.44
N TYR A 46 -6.49 5.35 16.85
CA TYR A 46 -6.41 6.80 17.07
C TYR A 46 -7.74 7.49 16.75
N LEU A 47 -8.36 7.19 15.61
CA LEU A 47 -9.65 7.80 15.23
C LEU A 47 -10.78 7.42 16.19
N ALA A 48 -10.74 6.22 16.78
CA ALA A 48 -11.75 5.76 17.72
C ALA A 48 -11.55 6.28 19.15
N THR A 49 -10.30 6.53 19.57
CA THR A 49 -9.97 6.87 20.96
C THR A 49 -9.49 8.29 21.17
N GLY A 50 -8.96 8.95 20.13
CA GLY A 50 -8.26 10.22 20.22
C GLY A 50 -6.85 10.13 20.81
N ASP A 51 -6.35 8.93 21.11
CA ASP A 51 -5.04 8.75 21.77
C ASP A 51 -3.90 8.82 20.74
N GLU A 52 -3.13 9.92 20.79
CA GLU A 52 -2.06 10.23 19.84
C GLU A 52 -0.94 9.19 19.79
N LYS A 53 -0.77 8.37 20.83
CA LYS A 53 0.25 7.32 20.84
C LYS A 53 0.07 6.35 19.68
N TYR A 54 -1.18 6.04 19.32
CA TYR A 54 -1.47 5.12 18.21
C TYR A 54 -1.14 5.76 16.86
N LEU A 55 -1.44 7.05 16.69
CA LEU A 55 -1.09 7.77 15.46
C LEU A 55 0.43 7.84 15.27
N LYS A 56 1.18 8.20 16.32
CA LYS A 56 2.64 8.31 16.28
C LYS A 56 3.29 6.99 15.85
N ILE A 57 2.85 5.89 16.44
CA ILE A 57 3.40 4.56 16.12
C ILE A 57 2.92 4.09 14.75
N GLY A 58 1.67 4.38 14.37
CA GLY A 58 1.17 4.11 13.02
C GLY A 58 1.98 4.83 11.94
N ILE A 59 2.37 6.09 12.16
CA ILE A 59 3.25 6.83 11.23
C ILE A 59 4.61 6.13 11.13
N SER A 60 5.25 5.84 12.26
CA SER A 60 6.57 5.18 12.30
C SER A 60 6.55 3.80 11.61
N ALA A 61 5.45 3.05 11.74
CA ALA A 61 5.23 1.77 11.07
C ALA A 61 5.02 1.92 9.56
N LEU A 62 4.27 2.92 9.12
CA LEU A 62 4.11 3.19 7.70
C LEU A 62 5.45 3.58 7.05
N GLU A 63 6.21 4.47 7.69
CA GLU A 63 7.51 4.93 7.18
C GLU A 63 8.52 3.78 7.06
N HIS A 64 8.43 2.74 7.91
CA HIS A 64 9.22 1.51 7.74
C HIS A 64 9.00 0.91 6.34
N ASP A 65 7.75 0.60 5.99
CA ASP A 65 7.45 -0.02 4.69
C ASP A 65 7.79 0.92 3.52
N LEU A 66 7.56 2.22 3.66
CA LEU A 66 7.89 3.20 2.63
C LEU A 66 9.41 3.28 2.35
N SER A 67 10.25 3.02 3.36
CA SER A 67 11.71 3.02 3.20
C SER A 67 12.23 1.91 2.29
N TYR A 68 11.40 0.89 2.00
CA TYR A 68 11.72 -0.22 1.12
C TYR A 68 11.08 -0.13 -0.27
N LEU A 69 10.43 0.99 -0.59
CA LEU A 69 9.97 1.25 -1.95
C LEU A 69 11.14 1.31 -2.92
N ILE A 70 10.97 0.69 -4.08
CA ILE A 70 11.98 0.62 -5.12
C ILE A 70 11.52 1.44 -6.31
N GLU A 71 12.37 2.33 -6.79
CA GLU A 71 12.13 3.02 -8.06
C GLU A 71 12.42 2.07 -9.23
N THR A 72 11.39 1.73 -10.00
CA THR A 72 11.49 0.80 -11.13
C THR A 72 11.84 1.50 -12.44
N SER A 73 11.50 2.79 -12.52
CA SER A 73 11.81 3.73 -13.60
C SER A 73 11.53 5.14 -13.08
N PRO A 74 12.04 6.21 -13.73
CA PRO A 74 11.92 7.58 -13.22
C PRO A 74 10.49 7.97 -12.84
N GLY A 75 10.23 8.14 -11.54
CA GLY A 75 8.94 8.50 -10.98
C GLY A 75 7.91 7.37 -10.86
N PHE A 76 8.36 6.10 -10.91
CA PHE A 76 7.56 4.90 -10.70
C PHE A 76 8.10 4.11 -9.51
N LEU A 77 7.30 4.01 -8.45
CA LEU A 77 7.67 3.25 -7.25
C LEU A 77 6.90 1.92 -7.23
N GLY A 78 7.57 0.87 -6.76
CA GLY A 78 6.98 -0.44 -6.52
C GLY A 78 7.32 -0.96 -5.13
N MET A 79 6.47 -1.85 -4.61
CA MET A 79 6.69 -2.55 -3.35
C MET A 79 7.25 -3.95 -3.61
N PRO A 80 8.40 -4.33 -3.04
CA PRO A 80 8.90 -5.70 -3.13
C PRO A 80 7.99 -6.66 -2.36
N ARG A 81 7.69 -7.81 -2.96
CA ARG A 81 6.99 -8.91 -2.30
C ARG A 81 7.95 -9.74 -1.46
N GLY A 82 7.45 -10.18 -0.31
CA GLY A 82 8.11 -11.13 0.58
C GLY A 82 8.93 -10.46 1.68
N PRO A 83 9.36 -11.25 2.68
CA PRO A 83 10.03 -10.68 3.85
C PRO A 83 11.42 -10.14 3.55
N LEU A 84 11.83 -9.10 4.28
CA LEU A 84 13.09 -8.39 4.08
C LEU A 84 14.33 -9.29 4.16
N ASN A 85 14.29 -10.29 5.03
CA ASN A 85 15.41 -11.16 5.41
C ASN A 85 15.38 -12.54 4.73
N THR A 86 14.52 -12.74 3.74
CA THR A 86 14.52 -13.98 2.94
C THR A 86 15.34 -13.80 1.66
N SER A 87 16.24 -14.75 1.40
CA SER A 87 17.02 -14.80 0.16
C SER A 87 16.16 -15.39 -0.97
N GLY A 88 15.51 -14.54 -1.76
CA GLY A 88 14.68 -14.94 -2.91
C GLY A 88 14.47 -13.78 -3.87
N MET A 89 13.99 -14.07 -5.09
CA MET A 89 13.61 -13.02 -6.05
C MET A 89 12.49 -12.17 -5.45
N LYS A 90 12.78 -10.90 -5.16
CA LYS A 90 11.79 -9.91 -4.77
C LYS A 90 10.98 -9.51 -6.00
N VAL A 91 9.87 -10.18 -6.22
CA VAL A 91 8.92 -9.83 -7.30
C VAL A 91 8.13 -8.60 -6.86
N LEU A 92 8.00 -7.60 -7.73
CA LEU A 92 7.12 -6.48 -7.45
C LEU A 92 5.67 -6.89 -7.69
N SER A 93 4.80 -6.57 -6.73
CA SER A 93 3.40 -6.97 -6.75
C SER A 93 2.53 -5.71 -6.65
N PRO A 94 1.63 -5.43 -7.60
CA PRO A 94 0.64 -4.37 -7.46
C PRO A 94 -0.66 -4.84 -6.80
N TYR A 95 -0.71 -6.09 -6.34
CA TYR A 95 -1.90 -6.64 -5.72
C TYR A 95 -2.19 -6.02 -4.36
N TRP A 96 -3.48 -5.98 -4.00
CA TRP A 96 -3.98 -5.40 -2.75
C TRP A 96 -3.41 -6.10 -1.51
N ASP A 97 -3.27 -7.43 -1.58
CA ASP A 97 -2.87 -8.27 -0.46
C ASP A 97 -1.38 -8.12 -0.13
N GLN A 98 -0.51 -8.17 -1.14
CA GLN A 98 0.93 -8.33 -0.96
C GLN A 98 1.73 -7.30 -1.78
N GLY A 99 1.18 -6.09 -1.98
CA GLY A 99 1.66 -5.18 -3.00
C GLY A 99 1.35 -3.69 -2.83
N SER A 100 1.74 -2.90 -3.84
CA SER A 100 1.67 -1.43 -3.84
C SER A 100 0.26 -0.88 -3.70
N ALA A 101 -0.78 -1.60 -4.13
CA ALA A 101 -2.18 -1.19 -3.95
C ALA A 101 -2.64 -1.22 -2.48
N GLY A 102 -2.16 -2.19 -1.69
CA GLY A 102 -2.44 -2.27 -0.26
C GLY A 102 -1.75 -1.13 0.50
N VAL A 103 -0.45 -0.93 0.25
CA VAL A 103 0.32 0.18 0.84
C VAL A 103 -0.27 1.53 0.41
N GLY A 104 -0.67 1.66 -0.86
CA GLY A 104 -1.36 2.83 -1.40
C GLY A 104 -2.68 3.14 -0.66
N THR A 105 -3.44 2.12 -0.27
CA THR A 105 -4.67 2.30 0.52
C THR A 105 -4.37 2.82 1.92
N THR A 106 -3.38 2.26 2.60
CA THR A 106 -2.93 2.77 3.90
C THR A 106 -2.49 4.23 3.76
N LEU A 107 -1.66 4.55 2.76
CA LEU A 107 -1.18 5.91 2.48
C LEU A 107 -2.31 6.92 2.28
N VAL A 108 -3.34 6.59 1.50
CA VAL A 108 -4.49 7.49 1.26
C VAL A 108 -5.16 7.88 2.57
N ARG A 109 -5.30 6.93 3.51
CA ARG A 109 -5.92 7.18 4.81
C ARG A 109 -5.02 8.04 5.70
N PHE A 110 -3.72 7.78 5.72
CA PHE A 110 -2.76 8.62 6.44
C PHE A 110 -2.69 10.05 5.87
N TRP A 111 -2.65 10.21 4.55
CA TRP A 111 -2.71 11.52 3.90
C TRP A 111 -3.96 12.30 4.30
N LYS A 112 -5.13 11.66 4.28
CA LYS A 112 -6.39 12.30 4.66
C LYS A 112 -6.41 12.79 6.12
N ILE A 113 -5.75 12.08 7.03
CA ILE A 113 -5.73 12.42 8.46
C ILE A 113 -4.62 13.41 8.80
N THR A 114 -3.44 13.26 8.21
CA THR A 114 -2.25 14.08 8.53
C THR A 114 -2.10 15.32 7.67
N GLY A 115 -2.65 15.32 6.45
CA GLY A 115 -2.40 16.34 5.44
C GLY A 115 -0.96 16.34 4.88
N ASP A 116 -0.13 15.34 5.20
CA ASP A 116 1.26 15.31 4.76
C ASP A 116 1.37 15.06 3.25
N GLN A 117 1.80 16.07 2.51
CA GLN A 117 1.88 16.04 1.06
C GLN A 117 2.89 15.01 0.54
N ARG A 118 3.87 14.58 1.35
CA ARG A 118 4.81 13.51 0.97
C ARG A 118 4.07 12.22 0.63
N TYR A 119 3.02 11.90 1.39
CA TYR A 119 2.20 10.71 1.13
C TYR A 119 1.45 10.81 -0.20
N PHE A 120 0.97 11.99 -0.57
CA PHE A 120 0.32 12.20 -1.86
C PHE A 120 1.27 11.97 -3.04
N GLU A 121 2.52 12.42 -2.94
CA GLU A 121 3.54 12.18 -3.98
C GLU A 121 3.87 10.69 -4.14
N VAL A 122 3.96 9.96 -3.02
CA VAL A 122 4.16 8.50 -3.03
C VAL A 122 2.95 7.79 -3.64
N ILE A 123 1.72 8.17 -3.26
CA ILE A 123 0.48 7.62 -3.85
C ILE A 123 0.49 7.77 -5.37
N LYS A 124 0.79 8.97 -5.88
CA LYS A 124 0.89 9.20 -7.33
C LYS A 124 1.93 8.29 -7.99
N SER A 125 3.07 8.09 -7.35
CA SER A 125 4.16 7.28 -7.89
C SER A 125 3.83 5.78 -7.90
N LEU A 126 3.18 5.27 -6.84
CA LEU A 126 2.68 3.89 -6.76
C LEU A 126 1.54 3.64 -7.75
N SER A 127 0.67 4.63 -7.96
CA SER A 127 -0.48 4.51 -8.88
C SER A 127 -0.02 4.20 -10.30
N LYS A 128 1.08 4.82 -10.74
CA LYS A 128 1.64 4.61 -12.08
C LYS A 128 2.14 3.18 -12.31
N ASP A 129 2.61 2.50 -11.27
CA ASP A 129 3.04 1.10 -11.35
C ASP A 129 1.84 0.15 -11.54
N SER A 130 0.73 0.40 -10.82
CA SER A 130 -0.52 -0.38 -10.95
C SER A 130 -1.14 -0.30 -12.35
N PHE A 131 -0.93 0.79 -13.10
CA PHE A 131 -1.41 0.90 -14.48
C PHE A 131 -0.55 0.13 -15.50
N ARG A 132 0.71 -0.21 -15.17
CA ARG A 132 1.61 -0.89 -16.12
C ARG A 132 1.14 -2.30 -16.48
N GLN A 133 0.49 -3.00 -15.55
CA GLN A 133 -0.03 -4.37 -15.78
C GLN A 133 -1.33 -4.41 -16.60
N HIS A 134 -1.98 -3.26 -16.82
CA HIS A 134 -3.16 -3.17 -17.69
C HIS A 134 -2.82 -2.68 -19.11
N THR A 135 -1.54 -2.42 -19.41
CA THR A 135 -1.06 -2.05 -20.75
C THR A 135 -0.40 -3.24 -21.46
N HIS A 136 -0.97 -4.44 -21.30
CA HIS A 136 -0.99 -5.42 -22.38
C HIS A 136 -2.30 -5.23 -23.14
N LEU A 137 -2.49 -4.07 -23.76
CA LEU A 137 -3.41 -3.97 -24.88
C LEU A 137 -2.69 -4.68 -26.03
N ASP A 138 -2.90 -5.99 -26.15
CA ASP A 138 -2.51 -6.74 -27.33
C ASP A 138 -3.01 -5.94 -28.54
N SER A 139 -2.08 -5.49 -29.38
CA SER A 139 -2.35 -4.79 -30.64
C SER A 139 -3.00 -5.70 -31.69
N THR A 140 -3.68 -6.77 -31.25
CA THR A 140 -4.41 -7.76 -32.05
C THR A 140 -5.91 -7.81 -31.72
N LEU A 141 -6.40 -7.08 -30.71
CA LEU A 141 -7.83 -6.91 -30.53
C LEU A 141 -8.35 -5.80 -31.44
N HIS A 142 -8.87 -6.21 -32.60
CA HIS A 142 -9.73 -5.37 -33.41
C HIS A 142 -11.02 -5.11 -32.63
N PHE A 143 -11.14 -3.92 -32.04
CA PHE A 143 -12.41 -3.48 -31.46
C PHE A 143 -13.41 -3.22 -32.59
N PRO A 144 -14.59 -3.88 -32.61
CA PRO A 144 -15.63 -3.50 -33.56
C PRO A 144 -16.08 -2.07 -33.26
N ASP A 145 -16.18 -1.26 -34.31
CA ASP A 145 -16.61 0.13 -34.24
C ASP A 145 -18.12 0.19 -33.90
N TYR A 146 -18.46 0.37 -32.62
CA TYR A 146 -19.83 0.56 -32.13
C TYR A 146 -20.28 2.02 -32.28
N SER A 147 -20.10 2.63 -33.44
CA SER A 147 -20.58 3.99 -33.75
C SER A 147 -21.79 4.03 -34.69
N LYS A 148 -22.44 2.89 -34.94
CA LYS A 148 -23.74 2.82 -35.63
C LYS A 148 -24.61 1.79 -34.94
N ASP A 149 -25.49 2.24 -34.05
CA ASP A 149 -26.79 1.59 -33.74
C ASP A 149 -27.57 2.45 -32.73
N TYR A 150 -27.74 3.74 -33.07
CA TYR A 150 -28.75 4.62 -32.46
C TYR A 150 -29.66 5.20 -33.56
N ARG A 151 -30.22 4.30 -34.36
CA ARG A 151 -31.46 4.50 -35.10
C ARG A 151 -32.24 3.21 -34.92
N ASP A 152 -33.51 3.33 -34.60
CA ASP A 152 -34.47 2.23 -34.41
C ASP A 152 -34.69 1.79 -32.94
N LEU A 153 -35.05 2.77 -32.10
CA LEU A 153 -35.97 2.55 -30.98
C LEU A 153 -37.05 3.66 -30.94
N GLU A 154 -37.71 3.87 -32.09
CA GLU A 154 -39.10 4.30 -32.12
C GLU A 154 -39.90 3.12 -32.68
N THR A 155 -40.62 2.41 -31.80
CA THR A 155 -41.94 1.77 -31.99
C THR A 155 -42.10 0.72 -30.88
N PHE A 156 -42.79 1.08 -29.80
CA PHE A 156 -43.90 0.35 -29.15
C PHE A 156 -44.26 1.02 -27.82
#